data_AF-A0A8H7HP82-F1
#
_entry.id   AF-A0A8H7HP82-F1
#
_cell.length_a   1.000
_cell.length_b   1.000
_cell.length_c   1.000
_cell.angle_alpha   90.00
_cell.angle_beta   90.00
_cell.angle_gamma   90.00
#
_symmetry.space_group_name_H-M   'P 1'
#
loop_
_entity.id
_entity.type
_entity.pdbx_description
1 polymer ?
#
loop_
_entity_poly.entity_id
_entity_poly.type
_entity_poly.pdbx_seq_one_letter_code
_entity_poly.pdbx_strand_id
1 'polypeptide(L)'
;MLEQAQWPIIQQDLLLGLLKSCNNTNLTIPETYVELGLGQSTRLTTNNEGFTHWSQPSGKPIPADGPLKAVNDTGDQKDISIGSLDVHTSSFLPIICWPRVNNGGTATVKFTPDLHVYAYSGYRETELIRGEVENFLGNWNLSTLLNSPNDNRFHLFEDKNEGQKLKLIKD
;
A
#
# COMPACT_ATOMS: atom_id res chain seq x y z
N MET A 1 6.24 35.24 1.97
CA MET A 1 6.01 34.36 0.82
C MET A 1 5.74 32.98 1.38
N LEU A 2 4.54 32.45 1.20
CA LEU A 2 4.19 31.10 1.65
C LEU A 2 4.62 30.13 0.56
N GLU A 3 5.55 29.24 0.92
CA GLU A 3 6.09 28.21 0.05
C GLU A 3 4.99 27.17 -0.24
N GLN A 4 4.73 26.94 -1.53
CA GLN A 4 3.81 25.90 -1.99
C GLN A 4 4.54 24.55 -1.91
N ALA A 5 4.15 23.70 -0.98
CA ALA A 5 4.67 22.33 -0.91
C ALA A 5 3.82 21.41 -1.81
N GLN A 6 4.39 21.00 -2.94
CA GLN A 6 3.79 19.99 -3.82
C GLN A 6 4.32 18.61 -3.42
N TRP A 7 3.45 17.71 -2.98
CA TRP A 7 3.83 16.36 -2.55
C TRP A 7 3.48 15.33 -3.62
N PRO A 8 4.45 14.59 -4.20
CA PRO A 8 4.15 13.49 -5.09
C PRO A 8 3.54 12.33 -4.28
N ILE A 9 2.35 11.88 -4.68
CA ILE A 9 1.78 10.63 -4.17
C ILE A 9 2.60 9.50 -4.80
N ILE A 10 3.52 8.93 -4.04
CA ILE A 10 4.30 7.76 -4.47
C ILE A 10 3.34 6.56 -4.48
N GLN A 11 3.00 6.08 -5.68
CA GLN A 11 2.32 4.80 -5.83
C GLN A 11 3.32 3.71 -5.43
N GLN A 12 3.04 3.02 -4.33
CA GLN A 12 3.89 1.95 -3.84
C GLN A 12 3.49 0.66 -4.59
N ASP A 13 4.40 0.10 -5.38
CA ASP A 13 4.16 -1.13 -6.12
C ASP A 13 4.08 -2.31 -5.14
N LEU A 14 2.90 -2.93 -5.06
CA LEU A 14 2.66 -4.10 -4.22
C LEU A 14 2.70 -5.35 -5.07
N LEU A 15 3.19 -6.43 -4.45
CA LEU A 15 3.34 -7.72 -5.09
C LEU A 15 2.49 -8.77 -4.37
N LEU A 16 1.92 -9.68 -5.14
CA LEU A 16 1.31 -10.92 -4.66
C LEU A 16 2.30 -12.06 -4.83
N GLY A 17 2.50 -12.87 -3.79
CA GLY A 17 3.44 -13.98 -3.78
C GLY A 17 2.80 -15.28 -3.28
N LEU A 18 3.16 -16.41 -3.91
CA LEU A 18 2.85 -17.75 -3.43
C LEU A 18 3.96 -18.19 -2.47
N LEU A 19 3.63 -18.47 -1.20
CA LEU A 19 4.63 -18.91 -0.23
C LEU A 19 4.74 -20.44 -0.16
N LYS A 20 5.94 -20.94 0.13
CA LYS A 20 6.15 -22.34 0.53
C LYS A 20 5.47 -22.67 1.85
N SER A 21 5.53 -21.73 2.80
CA SER A 21 4.88 -21.84 4.09
C SER A 21 4.57 -20.46 4.66
N CYS A 22 3.40 -20.38 5.28
CA CYS A 22 2.93 -19.23 6.01
C CYS A 22 2.37 -19.65 7.37
N ASN A 23 2.99 -19.15 8.43
CA ASN A 23 2.43 -19.26 9.77
C ASN A 23 2.73 -18.01 10.60
N ASN A 24 2.18 -17.97 11.82
CA ASN A 24 2.19 -16.82 12.72
C ASN A 24 3.61 -16.35 13.14
N THR A 25 4.64 -17.13 12.82
CA THR A 25 6.03 -16.88 13.20
C THR A 25 7.02 -16.89 12.02
N ASN A 26 6.62 -17.42 10.86
CA ASN A 26 7.48 -17.58 9.70
C ASN A 26 6.72 -17.29 8.41
N LEU A 27 7.27 -16.35 7.64
CA LEU A 27 6.91 -16.10 6.25
C LEU A 27 8.15 -16.41 5.41
N THR A 28 8.07 -17.40 4.53
CA THR A 28 9.20 -17.78 3.67
C THR A 28 9.23 -16.94 2.40
N ILE A 29 10.35 -16.95 1.67
CA ILE A 29 10.42 -16.37 0.32
C ILE A 29 9.42 -17.07 -0.60
N PRO A 30 8.66 -16.34 -1.44
CA PRO A 30 7.71 -16.91 -2.37
C PRO A 30 8.40 -17.76 -3.46
N GLU A 31 7.69 -18.78 -3.93
CA GLU A 31 8.10 -19.55 -5.11
C GLU A 31 7.88 -18.78 -6.41
N THR A 32 6.83 -17.96 -6.45
CA THR A 32 6.47 -17.12 -7.59
C THR A 32 5.69 -15.90 -7.11
N TYR A 33 5.82 -14.78 -7.82
CA TYR A 33 5.12 -13.54 -7.52
C TYR A 33 4.65 -12.84 -8.79
N VAL A 34 3.70 -11.91 -8.62
CA VAL A 34 3.20 -11.00 -9.66
C VAL A 34 2.97 -9.63 -9.06
N GLU A 35 3.25 -8.60 -9.85
CA GLU A 35 2.94 -7.21 -9.47
C GLU A 35 1.44 -6.94 -9.62
N LEU A 36 0.87 -6.23 -8.64
CA LEU A 36 -0.56 -5.95 -8.62
C LEU A 36 -0.83 -4.50 -8.18
N GLY A 37 -1.49 -3.74 -9.04
CA GLY A 37 -2.02 -2.42 -8.70
C GLY A 37 -3.34 -2.51 -7.93
N LEU A 38 -3.62 -1.50 -7.10
CA LEU A 38 -4.86 -1.41 -6.34
C LEU A 38 -6.09 -1.56 -7.26
N GLY A 39 -7.11 -2.28 -6.79
CA GLY A 39 -8.32 -2.59 -7.56
C GLY A 39 -8.19 -3.74 -8.57
N GLN A 40 -6.99 -4.27 -8.80
CA GLN A 40 -6.79 -5.40 -9.73
C GLN A 40 -6.97 -6.77 -9.06
N SER A 41 -7.14 -7.78 -9.92
CA SER A 41 -7.26 -9.19 -9.52
C SER A 41 -6.34 -10.08 -10.35
N THR A 42 -5.75 -11.09 -9.74
CA THR A 42 -5.00 -12.16 -10.41
C THR A 42 -5.49 -13.54 -9.98
N ARG A 43 -5.06 -14.59 -10.70
CA ARG A 43 -5.32 -15.99 -10.38
C ARG A 43 -4.01 -16.75 -10.27
N LEU A 44 -3.92 -17.62 -9.27
CA LEU A 44 -2.87 -18.64 -9.18
C LEU A 44 -3.39 -19.90 -9.83
N THR A 45 -2.68 -20.44 -10.82
CA THR A 45 -3.06 -21.68 -11.50
C THR A 45 -1.87 -22.63 -11.54
N THR A 46 -2.16 -23.93 -11.56
CA THR A 46 -1.17 -24.97 -11.77
C THR A 46 -1.46 -25.66 -13.09
N ASN A 47 -0.48 -25.71 -13.99
CA ASN A 47 -0.64 -26.38 -15.28
C ASN A 47 -0.55 -27.92 -15.13
N ASN A 48 -0.80 -28.65 -16.22
CA ASN A 48 -0.77 -30.13 -16.22
C ASN A 48 0.62 -30.71 -15.89
N GLU A 49 1.68 -29.91 -15.94
CA GLU A 49 3.06 -30.30 -15.59
C GLU A 49 3.38 -30.03 -14.11
N GLY A 50 2.42 -29.50 -13.34
CA GLY A 50 2.60 -29.15 -11.94
C GLY A 50 3.23 -27.78 -11.70
N PHE A 51 3.48 -26.99 -12.75
CA PHE A 51 4.05 -25.65 -12.62
C PHE A 51 2.97 -24.64 -12.21
N THR A 52 3.21 -23.99 -11.07
CA THR A 52 2.30 -23.00 -10.49
C THR A 52 2.72 -21.59 -10.87
N HIS A 53 1.79 -20.79 -11.38
CA HIS A 53 2.05 -19.43 -11.84
C HIS A 53 0.87 -18.50 -11.61
N TRP A 54 1.18 -17.21 -11.51
CA TRP A 54 0.18 -16.15 -11.48
C TRP A 54 -0.23 -15.75 -12.89
N SER A 55 -1.52 -15.48 -13.09
CA SER A 55 -2.00 -14.82 -14.30
C SER A 55 -1.56 -13.36 -14.33
N GLN A 56 -1.56 -12.77 -15.51
CA GLN A 56 -1.46 -11.32 -15.62
C GLN A 56 -2.61 -10.64 -14.84
N PRO A 57 -2.35 -9.49 -14.20
CA PRO A 57 -3.38 -8.75 -13.49
C PRO A 57 -4.54 -8.37 -14.42
N SER A 58 -5.76 -8.58 -13.94
CA SER A 58 -6.99 -8.20 -14.61
C SER A 58 -7.62 -6.98 -13.93
N GLY A 59 -8.32 -6.16 -14.73
CA GLY A 59 -8.85 -4.87 -14.28
C GLY A 59 -7.85 -3.73 -14.46
N LYS A 60 -8.36 -2.49 -14.46
CA LYS A 60 -7.51 -1.30 -14.46
C LYS A 60 -7.09 -0.99 -13.02
N PRO A 61 -5.81 -0.65 -12.77
CA PRO A 61 -5.41 -0.10 -11.49
C PRO A 61 -6.27 1.12 -11.15
N ILE A 62 -6.73 1.19 -9.91
CA ILE A 62 -7.45 2.32 -9.36
C ILE A 62 -6.46 3.04 -8.44
N PRO A 63 -6.02 4.26 -8.76
CA PRO A 63 -5.08 4.98 -7.92
C PRO A 63 -5.63 5.16 -6.50
N ALA A 64 -4.80 4.84 -5.49
CA ALA A 64 -5.06 4.91 -4.04
C ALA A 64 -6.37 4.31 -3.49
N ASP A 65 -7.10 3.49 -4.25
CA ASP A 65 -8.30 2.80 -3.77
C ASP A 65 -8.47 1.45 -4.49
N GLY A 66 -9.30 0.59 -3.93
CA GLY A 66 -9.67 -0.69 -4.51
C GLY A 66 -8.91 -1.87 -3.90
N PRO A 67 -9.56 -3.03 -3.78
CA PRO A 67 -8.96 -4.22 -3.21
C PRO A 67 -7.93 -4.84 -4.16
N LEU A 68 -6.89 -5.43 -3.60
CA LEU A 68 -6.06 -6.42 -4.29
C LEU A 68 -6.70 -7.80 -4.08
N LYS A 69 -6.86 -8.56 -5.17
CA LYS A 69 -7.47 -9.89 -5.12
C LYS A 69 -6.59 -10.95 -5.78
N ALA A 70 -6.44 -12.07 -5.10
CA ALA A 70 -5.82 -13.28 -5.62
C ALA A 70 -6.77 -14.46 -5.45
N VAL A 71 -7.11 -15.13 -6.54
CA VAL A 71 -7.89 -16.37 -6.50
C VAL A 71 -6.94 -17.55 -6.59
N ASN A 72 -7.05 -18.50 -5.65
CA ASN A 72 -6.38 -19.78 -5.79
C ASN A 72 -7.20 -20.69 -6.70
N ASP A 73 -6.65 -21.07 -7.85
CA ASP A 73 -7.28 -21.94 -8.86
C ASP A 73 -6.31 -23.06 -9.25
N THR A 74 -5.55 -23.55 -8.26
CA THR A 74 -4.49 -24.57 -8.45
C THR A 74 -4.99 -26.00 -8.33
N GLY A 75 -6.24 -26.20 -7.92
CA GLY A 75 -6.78 -27.51 -7.52
C GLY A 75 -6.48 -27.89 -6.06
N ASP A 76 -5.48 -27.27 -5.44
CA ASP A 76 -5.02 -27.55 -4.07
C ASP A 76 -5.20 -26.35 -3.14
N GLN A 77 -4.95 -26.56 -1.85
CA GLN A 77 -4.82 -25.48 -0.88
C GLN A 77 -3.41 -24.85 -0.95
N LYS A 78 -3.33 -23.51 -0.94
CA LYS A 78 -2.06 -22.76 -1.04
C LYS A 78 -1.98 -21.61 -0.03
N ASP A 79 -0.75 -21.28 0.36
CA ASP A 79 -0.45 -20.10 1.17
C ASP A 79 -0.19 -18.91 0.24
N ILE A 80 -1.01 -17.86 0.34
CA ILE A 80 -0.90 -16.66 -0.49
C ILE A 80 -0.50 -15.48 0.38
N SER A 81 0.40 -14.64 -0.11
CA SER A 81 0.86 -13.45 0.61
C SER A 81 0.85 -12.21 -0.28
N ILE A 82 0.79 -11.05 0.37
CA ILE A 82 1.10 -9.76 -0.22
C ILE A 82 2.35 -9.22 0.45
N GLY A 83 3.21 -8.62 -0.36
CA GLY A 83 4.48 -8.06 0.08
C GLY A 83 4.98 -6.98 -0.86
N SER A 84 6.22 -6.56 -0.61
CA SER A 84 6.98 -5.67 -1.49
C SER A 84 8.27 -6.35 -1.93
N LEU A 85 8.91 -5.81 -2.97
CA LEU A 85 10.28 -6.17 -3.32
C LEU A 85 11.23 -5.26 -2.55
N ASP A 86 12.20 -5.85 -1.87
CA ASP A 86 13.37 -5.12 -1.41
C ASP A 86 14.17 -4.64 -2.62
N VAL A 87 14.28 -3.33 -2.78
CA VAL A 87 14.93 -2.70 -3.94
C VAL A 87 16.44 -2.94 -4.00
N HIS A 88 17.07 -3.32 -2.89
CA HIS A 88 18.51 -3.57 -2.82
C HIS A 88 18.84 -5.03 -3.03
N THR A 89 18.01 -5.93 -2.50
CA THR A 89 18.28 -7.37 -2.52
C THR A 89 17.42 -8.13 -3.53
N SER A 90 16.44 -7.46 -4.15
CA SER A 90 15.41 -8.10 -4.99
C SER A 90 14.71 -9.26 -4.30
N SER A 91 14.69 -9.26 -2.96
CA SER A 91 14.00 -10.26 -2.16
C SER A 91 12.57 -9.81 -1.91
N PHE A 92 11.63 -10.72 -2.06
CA PHE A 92 10.24 -10.43 -1.68
C PHE A 92 10.11 -10.42 -0.16
N LEU A 93 9.53 -9.34 0.36
CA LEU A 93 9.25 -9.10 1.77
C LEU A 93 7.74 -9.25 2.01
N PRO A 94 7.27 -10.42 2.50
CA PRO A 94 5.86 -10.64 2.79
C PRO A 94 5.41 -9.76 3.97
N ILE A 95 4.26 -9.10 3.82
CA ILE A 95 3.66 -8.20 4.81
C ILE A 95 2.39 -8.83 5.40
N ILE A 96 1.53 -9.38 4.53
CA ILE A 96 0.28 -10.04 4.91
C ILE A 96 0.27 -11.43 4.29
N CYS A 97 -0.26 -12.41 5.02
CA CYS A 97 -0.41 -13.74 4.48
C CYS A 97 -1.71 -14.41 4.90
N TRP A 98 -2.31 -15.10 3.94
CA TRP A 98 -3.44 -16.00 4.10
C TRP A 98 -2.92 -17.44 4.01
N PRO A 99 -2.76 -18.12 5.15
CA PRO A 99 -2.44 -19.53 5.12
C PRO A 99 -3.65 -20.29 4.57
N ARG A 100 -3.39 -21.36 3.83
CA ARG A 100 -4.38 -22.39 3.52
C ARG A 100 -5.61 -21.87 2.77
N VAL A 101 -5.41 -21.03 1.76
CA VAL A 101 -6.47 -20.61 0.83
C VAL A 101 -6.89 -21.82 0.01
N ASN A 102 -8.15 -22.26 0.14
CA ASN A 102 -8.70 -23.39 -0.61
C ASN A 102 -8.73 -23.12 -2.12
N ASN A 103 -8.83 -24.17 -2.94
CA ASN A 103 -9.14 -24.02 -4.36
C ASN A 103 -10.48 -23.29 -4.56
N GLY A 104 -10.53 -22.36 -5.51
CA GLY A 104 -11.61 -21.38 -5.70
C GLY A 104 -11.66 -20.25 -4.64
N GLY A 105 -10.87 -20.36 -3.57
CA GLY A 105 -10.79 -19.36 -2.50
C GLY A 105 -10.11 -18.08 -2.96
N THR A 106 -10.50 -16.95 -2.36
CA THR A 106 -9.94 -15.64 -2.70
C THR A 106 -9.24 -15.01 -1.49
N ALA A 107 -7.95 -14.73 -1.62
CA ALA A 107 -7.23 -13.81 -0.75
C ALA A 107 -7.51 -12.38 -1.19
N THR A 108 -8.05 -11.56 -0.28
CA THR A 108 -8.39 -10.16 -0.57
C THR A 108 -7.88 -9.26 0.54
N VAL A 109 -7.23 -8.17 0.17
CA VAL A 109 -6.92 -7.06 1.06
C VAL A 109 -7.39 -5.75 0.44
N LYS A 110 -7.81 -4.82 1.28
CA LYS A 110 -8.01 -3.44 0.90
C LYS A 110 -7.04 -2.58 1.69
N PHE A 111 -6.19 -1.83 0.99
CA PHE A 111 -5.36 -0.81 1.60
C PHE A 111 -6.14 0.50 1.63
N THR A 112 -6.06 1.21 2.75
CA THR A 112 -6.56 2.57 2.88
C THR A 112 -5.34 3.45 3.17
N PRO A 113 -4.69 3.99 2.12
CA PRO A 113 -3.49 4.79 2.33
C PRO A 113 -3.89 6.16 2.88
N ASP A 114 -3.33 6.52 4.03
CA ASP A 114 -3.54 7.79 4.71
C ASP A 114 -2.29 8.68 4.57
N LEU A 115 -2.48 9.95 4.25
CA LEU A 115 -1.43 10.96 4.29
C LEU A 115 -1.41 11.58 5.68
N HIS A 116 -0.31 11.36 6.41
CA HIS A 116 -0.05 12.05 7.67
C HIS A 116 0.93 13.20 7.44
N VAL A 117 0.55 14.42 7.84
CA VAL A 117 1.43 15.59 7.77
C VAL A 117 1.81 16.02 9.19
N TYR A 118 3.12 16.12 9.40
CA TYR A 118 3.73 16.60 10.62
C TYR A 118 4.53 17.87 10.29
N ALA A 119 4.43 18.91 11.11
CA ALA A 119 5.38 20.03 11.03
C ALA A 119 5.84 20.47 12.41
N TYR A 120 7.10 20.90 12.47
CA TYR A 120 7.72 21.39 13.68
C TYR A 120 8.38 22.74 13.40
N SER A 121 7.97 23.77 14.14
CA SER A 121 8.41 25.16 13.92
C SER A 121 9.79 25.47 14.51
N GLY A 122 10.30 24.63 15.41
CA GLY A 122 11.61 24.83 16.06
C GLY A 122 12.80 24.30 15.28
N TYR A 123 12.62 24.03 13.98
CA TYR A 123 13.56 23.23 13.21
C TYR A 123 14.53 24.08 12.38
N ARG A 124 15.81 23.72 12.38
CA ARG A 124 16.79 24.26 11.43
C ARG A 124 16.90 23.33 10.22
N GLU A 125 17.07 23.89 9.04
CA GLU A 125 17.04 23.24 7.72
C GLU A 125 17.92 21.97 7.58
N THR A 126 18.87 21.75 8.50
CA THR A 126 19.85 20.64 8.48
C THR A 126 19.66 19.59 9.57
N GLU A 127 18.72 19.74 10.50
CA GLU A 127 18.51 18.74 11.55
C GLU A 127 17.72 17.54 11.00
N LEU A 128 17.80 16.34 11.61
CA LEU A 128 17.01 15.15 11.19
C LEU A 128 15.91 14.79 12.20
N ILE A 129 14.63 14.74 11.79
CA ILE A 129 13.50 14.66 12.74
C ILE A 129 13.53 13.25 13.32
N ARG A 130 13.81 13.15 14.62
CA ARG A 130 13.88 11.89 15.35
C ARG A 130 13.06 12.02 16.62
N GLY A 131 12.02 11.20 16.78
CA GLY A 131 11.14 11.19 17.96
C GLY A 131 9.66 11.20 17.59
N GLU A 132 8.80 11.10 18.61
CA GLU A 132 7.36 11.33 18.44
C GLU A 132 7.14 12.80 18.07
N VAL A 133 6.52 13.03 16.91
CA VAL A 133 6.17 14.39 16.49
C VAL A 133 4.86 14.76 17.14
N GLU A 134 4.93 15.61 18.18
CA GLU A 134 3.75 16.03 18.97
C GLU A 134 2.77 16.92 18.17
N ASN A 135 3.20 17.50 17.04
CA ASN A 135 2.41 18.43 16.23
C ASN A 135 1.85 17.77 14.96
N PHE A 136 0.86 16.90 15.16
CA PHE A 136 0.06 16.32 14.08
C PHE A 136 -0.85 17.39 13.47
N LEU A 137 -0.65 17.70 12.18
CA LEU A 137 -1.38 18.78 11.51
C LEU A 137 -2.61 18.32 10.72
N GLY A 138 -2.71 17.01 10.43
CA GLY A 138 -3.88 16.41 9.80
C GLY A 138 -3.61 15.03 9.17
N ASN A 139 -4.70 14.29 8.94
CA ASN A 139 -4.76 13.04 8.19
C ASN A 139 -5.81 13.20 7.08
N TRP A 140 -5.45 12.81 5.87
CA TRP A 140 -6.40 12.65 4.77
C TRP A 140 -6.27 11.29 4.12
N ASN A 141 -7.41 10.67 3.86
CA ASN A 141 -7.48 9.49 3.03
C ASN A 141 -7.08 9.85 1.58
N LEU A 142 -6.04 9.22 1.06
CA LEU A 142 -5.49 9.54 -0.26
C LEU A 142 -6.47 9.30 -1.41
N SER A 143 -7.39 8.33 -1.28
CA SER A 143 -8.47 8.13 -2.26
C SER A 143 -9.38 9.37 -2.42
N THR A 144 -9.50 10.18 -1.36
CA THR A 144 -10.29 11.43 -1.41
C THR A 144 -9.52 12.59 -2.01
N LEU A 145 -8.19 12.56 -1.95
CA LEU A 145 -7.28 13.57 -2.51
C LEU A 145 -7.10 13.43 -4.03
N LEU A 146 -7.34 12.24 -4.59
CA LEU A 146 -7.25 11.99 -6.03
C LEU A 146 -8.44 12.51 -6.85
N ASN A 147 -9.58 12.76 -6.19
CA ASN A 147 -10.80 13.26 -6.83
C ASN A 147 -10.86 14.80 -6.86
N SER A 148 -9.89 15.48 -6.26
CA SER A 148 -9.65 16.92 -6.41
C SER A 148 -8.61 17.13 -7.52
N PRO A 149 -8.61 18.29 -8.22
CA PRO A 149 -7.65 18.53 -9.31
C PRO A 149 -6.22 18.26 -8.83
N ASN A 150 -5.31 17.91 -9.75
CA ASN A 150 -3.92 17.46 -9.55
C ASN A 150 -3.03 18.35 -8.64
N ASP A 151 -3.59 19.36 -7.99
CA ASP A 151 -2.99 20.31 -7.07
C ASP A 151 -3.80 20.32 -5.76
N ASN A 152 -3.48 19.40 -4.84
CA ASN A 152 -4.03 19.41 -3.49
C ASN A 152 -3.34 20.50 -2.65
N ARG A 153 -4.04 21.60 -2.38
CA ARG A 153 -3.52 22.72 -1.59
C ARG A 153 -4.02 22.66 -0.16
N PHE A 154 -3.12 22.87 0.80
CA PHE A 154 -3.45 22.91 2.22
C PHE A 154 -3.13 24.29 2.78
N HIS A 155 -4.09 24.91 3.47
CA HIS A 155 -3.83 26.12 4.24
C HIS A 155 -3.54 25.76 5.70
N LEU A 156 -2.43 26.30 6.22
CA LEU A 156 -2.14 26.31 7.64
C LEU A 156 -2.99 27.39 8.31
N PHE A 157 -3.69 27.02 9.38
CA PHE A 157 -4.43 27.94 10.22
C PHE A 157 -4.25 27.59 11.69
N GLU A 158 -4.51 28.54 12.57
CA GLU A 158 -4.41 28.36 14.01
C GLU A 158 -5.82 28.25 14.61
N ASP A 159 -6.13 27.08 15.13
CA ASP A 159 -7.32 26.84 15.94
C ASP A 159 -7.04 27.31 17.38
N LYS A 160 -7.95 28.12 17.93
CA LYS A 160 -7.77 28.73 19.26
C LYS A 160 -7.71 27.72 20.41
N ASN A 161 -8.26 26.52 20.21
CA ASN A 161 -8.33 25.49 21.24
C ASN A 161 -7.35 24.34 20.98
N GLU A 162 -7.02 24.10 19.71
CA GLU A 162 -6.29 22.90 19.28
C GLU A 162 -4.95 23.21 18.59
N GLY A 163 -4.57 24.48 18.49
CA GLY A 163 -3.30 24.90 17.91
C GLY A 163 -3.28 24.87 16.39
N GLN A 164 -2.09 24.70 15.80
CA GLN A 164 -1.92 24.74 14.35
C GLN A 164 -2.54 23.52 13.66
N LYS A 165 -3.27 23.76 12.57
CA LYS A 165 -3.91 22.74 11.75
C LYS A 165 -3.78 23.05 10.27
N LEU A 166 -3.78 21.99 9.47
CA LEU A 166 -3.89 22.09 8.01
C LEU A 166 -5.33 21.82 7.57
N LYS A 167 -5.82 22.61 6.62
CA LYS A 167 -7.12 22.39 5.97
C LYS A 167 -6.92 22.20 4.47
N LEU A 168 -7.42 21.08 3.94
CA LEU A 168 -7.52 20.89 2.49
C LEU A 168 -8.45 21.95 1.89
N ILE A 169 -7.95 22.65 0.88
CA ILE A 169 -8.71 23.61 0.09
C ILE A 169 -9.26 22.85 -1.10
N LYS A 170 -10.57 22.95 -1.30
CA LYS A 170 -11.21 22.51 -2.53
C LYS A 170 -11.49 23.78 -3.33
N ASP A 171 -10.84 23.90 -4.49
CA ASP A 171 -11.21 24.91 -5.50
C ASP A 171 -12.57 24.56 -6.12
#